data_AF-A0A257YH90-F1
#
_entry.id   AF-A0A257YH90-F1
#
_cell.length_a   1.000
_cell.length_b   1.000
_cell.length_c   1.000
_cell.angle_alpha   90.00
_cell.angle_beta   90.00
_cell.angle_gamma   90.00
#
_symmetry.space_group_name_H-M   'P 1'
#
loop_
_entity.id
_entity.type
_entity.pdbx_description
1 polymer ?
#
loop_
_entity_poly.entity_id
_entity_poly.type
_entity_poly.pdbx_seq_one_letter_code
_entity_poly.pdbx_strand_id
1 'polypeptide(L)' 'MIPKMSKTDEMIERAKLVPESADDREKQRRSFAYGNAKTENDRVTREMVDRAAEKHPRHG' A
#
# COMPACT_ATOMS: atom_id res chain seq x y z
N MET A 1 16.30 13.72 -32.02
CA MET A 1 17.01 13.74 -30.73
C MET A 1 16.08 13.11 -29.70
N ILE A 2 16.38 11.90 -29.24
CA ILE A 2 15.59 11.24 -28.18
C ILE A 2 16.05 11.86 -26.85
N PRO A 3 15.17 12.45 -26.03
CA PRO A 3 15.58 13.01 -24.74
C PRO A 3 16.17 11.89 -23.86
N LYS A 4 17.36 12.14 -23.29
CA LYS A 4 17.94 11.25 -22.28
C LYS A 4 17.07 11.32 -21.02
N MET A 5 16.72 10.16 -20.47
CA MET A 5 16.05 10.07 -19.16
C MET A 5 16.91 10.72 -18.08
N SER A 6 16.25 11.42 -17.15
CA SER A 6 16.94 11.96 -15.99
C SER A 6 17.31 10.84 -15.02
N LYS A 7 18.29 11.09 -14.15
CA LYS A 7 18.66 10.15 -13.08
C LYS A 7 17.47 9.79 -12.17
N THR A 8 16.53 10.73 -11.97
CA THR A 8 15.31 10.49 -11.19
C THR A 8 14.39 9.50 -11.91
N ASP A 9 14.22 9.66 -13.22
CA ASP A 9 13.40 8.75 -14.03
C ASP A 9 13.98 7.33 -14.00
N GLU A 10 15.31 7.19 -14.11
CA GLU A 10 15.98 5.90 -14.00
C GLU A 10 15.75 5.21 -12.65
N MET A 11 15.73 5.98 -11.56
CA MET A 11 15.43 5.45 -10.22
C MET A 11 13.99 4.99 -10.09
N ILE A 12 13.03 5.74 -10.65
CA ILE A 12 11.61 5.38 -10.66
C ILE A 12 11.39 4.09 -11.47
N GLU A 13 11.99 3.97 -12.65
CA GLU A 13 11.86 2.76 -13.47
C GLU A 13 12.42 1.53 -12.77
N ARG A 14 13.54 1.67 -12.04
CA ARG A 14 14.08 0.57 -11.23
C ARG A 14 13.19 0.19 -10.06
N ALA A 15 12.59 1.18 -9.39
CA ALA A 15 11.69 0.92 -8.25
C ALA A 15 10.45 0.11 -8.66
N LYS A 16 9.89 0.35 -9.86
CA LYS A 16 8.75 -0.40 -10.41
C LYS A 16 9.02 -1.90 -10.59
N LEU A 17 10.29 -2.28 -10.76
CA LEU A 17 10.69 -3.66 -10.98
C LEU A 17 10.87 -4.45 -9.68
N VAL A 18 10.88 -3.78 -8.52
CA VAL A 18 11.00 -4.44 -7.23
C VAL A 18 9.65 -5.09 -6.88
N PRO A 19 9.58 -6.42 -6.78
CA PRO A 19 8.34 -7.08 -6.40
C PRO A 19 7.99 -6.72 -4.95
N GLU A 20 6.77 -6.24 -4.72
CA GLU A 20 6.28 -6.04 -3.35
C GLU A 20 6.22 -7.37 -2.61
N SER A 21 6.75 -7.37 -1.39
CA SER A 21 6.60 -8.50 -0.48
C SER A 21 5.13 -8.69 -0.07
N ALA A 22 4.76 -9.91 0.32
CA ALA A 22 3.41 -10.19 0.82
C ALA A 22 3.08 -9.33 2.06
N ASP A 23 4.05 -9.11 2.94
CA ASP A 23 3.91 -8.30 4.14
C ASP A 23 3.70 -6.82 3.81
N ASP A 24 4.43 -6.28 2.84
CA ASP A 24 4.28 -4.88 2.45
C ASP A 24 2.93 -4.64 1.77
N ARG A 25 2.51 -5.59 0.92
CA ARG A 25 1.17 -5.57 0.32
C ARG A 25 0.06 -5.63 1.37
N GLU A 26 0.25 -6.40 2.43
CA GLU A 26 -0.71 -6.48 3.54
C GLU A 26 -0.74 -5.19 4.37
N LYS A 27 0.42 -4.62 4.71
CA LYS A 27 0.51 -3.32 5.38
C LYS A 27 -0.15 -2.21 4.55
N GLN A 28 0.08 -2.19 3.24
CA GLN A 28 -0.53 -1.23 2.33
C GLN A 28 -2.05 -1.42 2.29
N ARG A 29 -2.54 -2.67 2.18
CA ARG A 29 -3.98 -2.97 2.22
C ARG A 29 -4.65 -2.44 3.48
N ARG A 30 -4.09 -2.73 4.66
CA ARG A 30 -4.59 -2.24 5.95
C ARG A 30 -4.54 -0.72 6.02
N SER A 31 -3.51 -0.12 5.44
CA SER A 31 -3.36 1.34 5.37
C SER A 31 -4.49 2.00 4.59
N PHE A 32 -4.80 1.49 3.40
CA PHE A 32 -5.92 1.97 2.61
C PHE A 32 -7.27 1.75 3.28
N ALA A 33 -7.51 0.56 3.84
CA ALA A 33 -8.77 0.25 4.53
C ALA A 33 -9.05 1.23 5.68
N TYR A 34 -8.03 1.54 6.50
CA TYR A 34 -8.16 2.55 7.54
C TYR A 34 -8.33 3.96 6.99
N GLY A 35 -7.54 4.36 5.99
CA GLY A 35 -7.65 5.71 5.41
C GLY A 35 -9.06 5.99 4.91
N ASN A 36 -9.64 5.03 4.17
CA ASN A 36 -10.99 5.14 3.65
C ASN A 36 -12.03 5.19 4.79
N ALA A 37 -11.97 4.23 5.72
CA ALA A 37 -12.96 4.13 6.80
C ALA A 37 -12.88 5.31 7.80
N LYS A 38 -11.67 5.80 8.10
CA LYS A 38 -11.43 6.93 9.00
C LYS A 38 -11.93 8.24 8.39
N THR A 39 -11.77 8.42 7.08
CA THR A 39 -12.28 9.59 6.35
C THR A 39 -13.79 9.72 6.51
N GLU A 40 -14.52 8.61 6.50
CA GLU A 40 -15.98 8.60 6.65
C GLU A 40 -16.44 8.59 8.12
N ASN A 41 -15.66 8.00 9.02
CA ASN A 41 -16.04 7.83 10.41
C ASN A 41 -14.84 7.91 11.35
N ASP A 42 -14.78 9.01 12.10
CA ASP A 42 -13.73 9.27 13.08
C ASP A 42 -13.68 8.25 14.24
N ARG A 43 -14.73 7.48 14.48
CA ARG A 43 -14.73 6.42 15.50
C ARG A 43 -13.95 5.18 15.07
N VAL A 44 -13.66 5.03 13.77
CA VAL A 44 -12.85 3.92 13.29
C VAL A 44 -11.40 4.11 13.75
N THR A 45 -10.85 3.08 14.39
CA THR A 45 -9.45 3.06 14.86
C THR A 45 -8.61 2.11 14.01
N ARG A 46 -7.29 2.30 14.06
CA ARG A 46 -6.31 1.38 13.43
C ARG A 46 -6.53 -0.06 13.88
N GLU A 47 -6.67 -0.27 15.17
CA GLU A 47 -6.87 -1.59 15.77
C GLU A 47 -8.16 -2.29 15.30
N MET A 48 -9.23 -1.54 15.01
CA MET A 48 -10.44 -2.12 14.44
C MET A 48 -10.17 -2.72 13.05
N VAL A 49 -9.40 -2.02 12.22
CA VAL A 49 -9.03 -2.47 10.88
C VAL A 49 -8.04 -3.64 10.93
N ASP A 50 -7.07 -3.60 11.84
CA ASP A 50 -6.12 -4.70 12.03
C ASP A 50 -6.84 -6.00 12.43
N ARG A 51 -7.75 -5.94 13.41
CA ARG A 51 -8.56 -7.10 13.81
C ARG A 51 -9.47 -7.59 12.69
N ALA A 52 -10.04 -6.69 11.88
CA ALA A 52 -10.83 -7.08 10.72
C ALA A 52 -9.98 -7.77 9.64
N ALA A 53 -8.75 -7.29 9.42
CA ALA A 53 -7.79 -7.89 8.50
C ALA A 53 -7.36 -9.29 8.93
N GLU A 54 -7.22 -9.53 10.24
CA GLU A 54 -6.92 -10.85 10.80
C GLU A 54 -8.09 -11.83 10.66
N LYS A 55 -9.34 -11.36 10.85
CA LYS A 55 -10.55 -12.17 10.68
C LYS A 55 -10.86 -12.49 9.21
N HIS A 56 -10.46 -11.61 8.31
CA HIS A 56 -10.62 -11.74 6.87
C HIS A 56 -9.26 -11.63 6.17
N PRO A 57 -8.41 -12.66 6.33
CA PRO A 57 -7.12 -12.69 5.66
C PRO A 57 -7.35 -12.77 4.15
N ARG A 58 -6.51 -12.08 3.36
CA ARG A 58 -6.52 -12.29 1.92
C ARG A 58 -6.22 -13.76 1.63
N HIS A 59 -7.06 -14.38 0.81
CA HIS A 59 -6.74 -15.68 0.24
C HIS A 59 -5.74 -15.44 -0.90
N GLY A 60 -4.60 -16.12 -0.83
CA GLY A 60 -3.54 -16.08 -1.84
C GLY A 60 -3.89 -16.88 -3.08
#